data_AF-A0A9X5PEJ8-F1
#
_entry.id   AF-A0A9X5PEJ8-F1
#
_cell.length_a   1.000
_cell.length_b   1.000
_cell.length_c   1.000
_cell.angle_alpha   90.00
_cell.angle_beta   90.00
_cell.angle_gamma   90.00
#
_symmetry.space_group_name_H-M   'P 1'
#
loop_
_entity.id
_entity.type
_entity.pdbx_description
1 polymer ?
#
loop_
_entity_poly.entity_id
_entity_poly.type
_entity_poly.pdbx_seq_one_letter_code
_entity_poly.pdbx_strand_id
1 'polypeptide(L)'
;MKKSIIATLVGIAALGGATVGGGIYADNKLKQEYYLQNNPDADKRMKITLDKFDMGLTSGKVSWRGDITPDLCHQDTKFSIRGEDIITRGLNGYTIQSKVYLIGEDNKEIFQLDGNTALSWGGELDSKLTVPSGSRTIDTDEIKWEAATLAVKGHKSDHQYHLDNFNFEWPGMTASHPDKPDSPGYQFSLKNVKYQADMEKGDTTAWRNGTSLFTLDSAAFKMGNQTFDFAVDKIKAESKQSAKDNKYAMEGQSEVENFRINNIKFDRIHYNLNLRDINGEGIDRINKFFDRQGKECVDMNSPDTQKELMEAVKTFLKTGIKFDSKGNQIYLNNSAVKADADASIPPIEYKNDEQLQQDLLSKLKYNVNAEVDKNFIREVLKLASQYDPNIKESDLDNVVKEMATALNAEVTEDKLIIKRSQ
;
A
#
# COMPACT_ATOMS: atom_id res chain seq x y z
N MET A 1 -6.67 9.29 7.30
CA MET A 1 -5.62 10.22 6.85
C MET A 1 -4.35 9.96 7.65
N LYS A 2 -3.15 10.00 7.03
CA LYS A 2 -1.78 9.76 7.59
C LYS A 2 -0.97 8.59 7.03
N LYS A 3 -1.57 7.61 6.32
CA LYS A 3 -0.81 6.49 5.70
C LYS A 3 -0.16 6.85 4.36
N SER A 4 -0.70 7.83 3.63
CA SER A 4 -0.13 8.32 2.37
C SER A 4 1.18 9.09 2.57
N ILE A 5 1.34 9.79 3.69
CA ILE A 5 2.45 10.75 3.92
C ILE A 5 3.82 10.06 3.97
N ILE A 6 3.92 8.92 4.66
CA ILE A 6 5.18 8.15 4.77
C ILE A 6 5.52 7.50 3.42
N ALA A 7 4.53 6.96 2.71
CA ALA A 7 4.72 6.41 1.36
C ALA A 7 5.17 7.49 0.36
N THR A 8 4.66 8.73 0.48
CA THR A 8 5.06 9.84 -0.39
C THR A 8 6.44 10.41 -0.05
N LEU A 9 6.80 10.52 1.24
CA LEU A 9 8.17 10.90 1.67
C LEU A 9 9.23 9.88 1.25
N VAL A 10 8.88 8.60 1.30
CA VAL A 10 9.67 7.49 0.75
C VAL A 10 9.79 7.58 -0.77
N GLY A 11 8.71 7.94 -1.47
CA GLY A 11 8.70 8.19 -2.90
C GLY A 11 9.67 9.29 -3.33
N ILE A 12 9.82 10.36 -2.53
CA ILE A 12 10.66 11.53 -2.87
C ILE A 12 12.15 11.21 -3.02
N ALA A 13 12.66 10.20 -2.32
CA ALA A 13 14.06 9.80 -2.46
C ALA A 13 14.25 8.46 -3.20
N ALA A 14 13.15 7.88 -3.68
CA ALA A 14 13.12 6.70 -4.53
C ALA A 14 12.79 7.01 -6.00
N LEU A 15 12.02 8.07 -6.30
CA LEU A 15 11.35 8.30 -7.59
C LEU A 15 11.85 9.53 -8.38
N GLY A 16 13.08 9.98 -8.15
CA GLY A 16 13.74 10.98 -9.00
C GLY A 16 14.72 10.31 -9.97
N GLY A 17 14.28 9.78 -11.10
CA GLY A 17 15.18 9.19 -12.08
C GLY A 17 14.60 9.21 -13.47
N ALA A 18 15.09 10.08 -14.35
CA ALA A 18 14.69 10.09 -15.75
C ALA A 18 15.75 10.68 -16.71
N THR A 19 16.96 10.09 -16.85
CA THR A 19 17.94 10.23 -18.00
C THR A 19 19.25 11.08 -17.87
N VAL A 20 20.38 10.63 -17.31
CA VAL A 20 21.64 11.44 -17.40
C VAL A 20 22.40 11.35 -18.75
N GLY A 21 22.92 12.48 -19.25
CA GLY A 21 23.81 12.59 -20.42
C GLY A 21 24.76 13.79 -20.24
N GLY A 22 26.01 13.71 -20.69
CA GLY A 22 27.17 14.38 -20.08
C GLY A 22 27.33 15.93 -20.10
N GLY A 23 28.19 16.42 -19.20
CA GLY A 23 28.84 17.73 -19.26
C GLY A 23 28.07 18.87 -18.62
N ILE A 24 27.36 19.62 -19.47
CA ILE A 24 26.41 20.70 -19.11
C ILE A 24 24.97 20.18 -19.24
N TYR A 25 24.76 19.23 -20.16
CA TYR A 25 23.54 18.45 -20.27
C TYR A 25 23.29 17.65 -19.00
N ALA A 26 24.34 17.27 -18.27
CA ALA A 26 24.23 16.44 -17.08
C ALA A 26 23.63 17.20 -15.88
N ASP A 27 23.99 18.48 -15.70
CA ASP A 27 23.43 19.30 -14.62
C ASP A 27 22.00 19.76 -14.94
N ASN A 28 21.70 20.08 -16.21
CA ASN A 28 20.33 20.36 -16.64
C ASN A 28 19.43 19.14 -16.51
N LYS A 29 19.95 17.94 -16.81
CA LYS A 29 19.24 16.69 -16.60
C LYS A 29 19.07 16.35 -15.14
N LEU A 30 20.10 16.56 -14.32
CA LEU A 30 19.98 16.45 -12.88
C LEU A 30 18.87 17.39 -12.33
N LYS A 31 18.81 18.64 -12.81
CA LYS A 31 17.71 19.56 -12.48
C LYS A 31 16.35 19.06 -12.95
N GLN A 32 16.23 18.67 -14.22
CA GLN A 32 14.96 18.27 -14.83
C GLN A 32 14.42 16.94 -14.30
N GLU A 33 15.30 16.00 -13.99
CA GLU A 33 14.93 14.59 -13.85
C GLU A 33 15.03 14.10 -12.41
N TYR A 34 16.05 14.55 -11.68
CA TYR A 34 16.17 14.25 -10.25
C TYR A 34 15.40 15.26 -9.40
N TYR A 35 15.57 16.56 -9.70
CA TYR A 35 14.86 17.64 -8.99
C TYR A 35 13.53 18.07 -9.64
N LEU A 36 13.08 17.34 -10.68
CA LEU A 36 11.81 17.56 -11.38
C LEU A 36 11.58 19.01 -11.85
N GLN A 37 12.65 19.79 -12.03
CA GLN A 37 12.55 21.21 -12.37
C GLN A 37 12.11 21.38 -13.81
N ASN A 38 10.97 22.06 -14.01
CA ASN A 38 10.40 22.32 -15.33
C ASN A 38 10.17 21.05 -16.16
N ASN A 39 9.98 19.89 -15.51
CA ASN A 39 9.63 18.66 -16.19
C ASN A 39 8.10 18.62 -16.40
N PRO A 40 7.61 18.77 -17.65
CA PRO A 40 6.18 18.77 -17.93
C PRO A 40 5.51 17.42 -17.65
N ASP A 41 6.30 16.33 -17.63
CA ASP A 41 5.83 14.97 -17.39
C ASP A 41 5.89 14.57 -15.90
N ALA A 42 6.40 15.45 -15.03
CA ALA A 42 6.45 15.18 -13.59
C ALA A 42 5.07 15.17 -12.94
N ASP A 43 4.92 14.31 -11.93
CA ASP A 43 3.74 14.28 -11.08
C ASP A 43 3.58 15.61 -10.32
N LYS A 44 2.50 16.33 -10.60
CA LYS A 44 2.19 17.64 -10.01
C LYS A 44 1.78 17.56 -8.54
N ARG A 45 1.49 16.37 -8.00
CA ARG A 45 1.33 16.16 -6.56
C ARG A 45 2.62 16.40 -5.80
N MET A 46 3.75 16.45 -6.51
CA MET A 46 5.05 16.76 -5.96
C MET A 46 5.66 17.94 -6.71
N LYS A 47 5.98 19.00 -5.97
CA LYS A 47 6.67 20.15 -6.53
C LYS A 47 7.96 20.39 -5.76
N ILE A 48 9.09 20.17 -6.42
CA ILE A 48 10.40 20.60 -5.91
C ILE A 48 10.66 22.02 -6.42
N THR A 49 11.25 22.87 -5.58
CA THR A 49 11.81 24.18 -5.93
C THR A 49 13.25 24.23 -5.47
N LEU A 50 14.17 24.59 -6.35
CA LEU A 50 15.57 24.79 -6.00
C LEU A 50 15.77 26.18 -5.39
N ASP A 51 16.18 26.23 -4.12
CA ASP A 51 16.56 27.48 -3.45
C ASP A 51 17.98 27.91 -3.87
N LYS A 52 18.89 26.94 -4.00
CA LYS A 52 20.28 27.14 -4.43
C LYS A 52 20.77 25.92 -5.19
N PHE A 53 21.48 26.14 -6.29
CA PHE A 53 22.12 25.08 -7.06
C PHE A 53 23.53 25.53 -7.47
N ASP A 54 24.50 25.25 -6.61
CA ASP A 54 25.90 25.62 -6.81
C ASP A 54 26.70 24.37 -7.19
N MET A 55 26.73 24.06 -8.49
CA MET A 55 27.56 22.99 -9.01
C MET A 55 28.93 23.53 -9.44
N GLY A 56 29.99 23.01 -8.82
CA GLY A 56 31.36 23.12 -9.31
C GLY A 56 31.68 22.01 -10.32
N LEU A 57 32.93 21.97 -10.78
CA LEU A 57 33.36 21.00 -11.82
C LEU A 57 33.21 19.53 -11.38
N THR A 58 33.48 19.22 -10.13
CA THR A 58 33.50 17.85 -9.59
C THR A 58 32.59 17.66 -8.39
N SER A 59 32.20 18.74 -7.70
CA SER A 59 31.25 18.67 -6.59
C SER A 59 30.47 19.98 -6.45
N GLY A 60 29.31 19.89 -5.82
CA GLY A 60 28.41 21.00 -5.61
C GLY A 60 27.49 20.81 -4.42
N LYS A 61 26.79 21.89 -4.07
CA LYS A 61 25.76 21.89 -3.03
C LYS A 61 24.44 22.37 -3.61
N VAL A 62 23.37 21.68 -3.25
CA VAL A 62 22.01 22.04 -3.65
C VAL A 62 21.15 22.15 -2.41
N SER A 63 20.34 23.19 -2.33
CA SER A 63 19.29 23.31 -1.32
C SER A 63 17.96 23.45 -2.03
N TRP A 64 16.96 22.73 -1.57
CA TRP A 64 15.66 22.67 -2.22
C TRP A 64 14.53 22.55 -1.20
N ARG A 65 13.33 22.89 -1.65
CA ARG A 65 12.08 22.69 -0.93
C ARG A 65 11.15 21.84 -1.76
N GLY A 66 10.43 20.95 -1.11
CA GLY A 66 9.44 20.10 -1.73
C GLY A 66 8.08 20.35 -1.10
N ASP A 67 7.07 20.39 -1.95
CA ASP A 67 5.68 20.47 -1.58
C ASP A 67 4.98 19.21 -2.06
N ILE A 68 4.30 18.52 -1.15
CA ILE A 68 3.52 17.32 -1.44
C ILE A 68 2.05 17.67 -1.27
N THR A 69 1.29 17.52 -2.33
CA THR A 69 -0.16 17.71 -2.39
C THR A 69 -0.79 16.39 -2.81
N PRO A 70 -1.21 15.54 -1.86
CA PRO A 70 -1.68 14.18 -2.18
C PRO A 70 -2.91 14.14 -3.09
N ASP A 71 -3.76 15.17 -3.03
CA ASP A 71 -4.96 15.32 -3.84
C ASP A 71 -4.91 16.67 -4.57
N LEU A 72 -4.82 16.62 -5.91
CA LEU A 72 -4.78 17.83 -6.74
C LEU A 72 -6.12 18.57 -6.77
N CYS A 73 -7.21 17.92 -6.39
CA CYS A 73 -8.54 18.53 -6.24
C CYS A 73 -8.71 19.24 -4.89
N HIS A 74 -7.96 18.84 -3.85
CA HIS A 74 -8.00 19.40 -2.49
C HIS A 74 -6.59 19.79 -2.03
N GLN A 75 -6.16 20.99 -2.45
CA GLN A 75 -4.79 21.47 -2.22
C GLN A 75 -4.54 22.05 -0.82
N ASP A 76 -5.56 22.09 0.03
CA ASP A 76 -5.47 22.51 1.43
C ASP A 76 -4.62 21.56 2.27
N THR A 77 -4.61 20.27 1.91
CA THR A 77 -3.74 19.27 2.56
C THR A 77 -2.37 19.25 1.88
N LYS A 78 -1.40 19.96 2.46
CA LYS A 78 -0.05 20.08 1.93
C LYS A 78 1.00 19.72 2.97
N PHE A 79 2.01 18.96 2.56
CA PHE A 79 3.20 18.69 3.38
C PHE A 79 4.41 19.38 2.77
N SER A 80 5.22 20.01 3.62
CA SER A 80 6.42 20.70 3.19
C SER A 80 7.66 19.93 3.65
N ILE A 81 8.65 19.87 2.76
CA ILE A 81 9.96 19.30 3.05
C ILE A 81 11.05 20.27 2.61
N ARG A 82 12.21 20.17 3.25
CA ARG A 82 13.43 20.87 2.84
C ARG A 82 14.53 19.85 2.65
N GLY A 83 15.33 20.00 1.61
CA GLY A 83 16.49 19.15 1.38
C GLY A 83 17.77 19.94 1.20
N GLU A 84 18.87 19.34 1.63
CA GLU A 84 20.23 19.80 1.41
C GLU A 84 21.04 18.64 0.85
N ASP A 85 21.61 18.84 -0.33
CA ASP A 85 22.38 17.81 -1.04
C ASP A 85 23.82 18.25 -1.25
N ILE A 86 24.73 17.29 -1.08
CA ILE A 86 26.12 17.38 -1.54
C ILE A 86 26.25 16.41 -2.71
N ILE A 87 26.52 16.97 -3.89
CA ILE A 87 26.62 16.20 -5.13
C ILE A 87 28.09 16.08 -5.50
N THR A 88 28.54 14.87 -5.77
CA THR A 88 29.87 14.58 -6.29
C THR A 88 29.75 13.91 -7.66
N ARG A 89 30.44 14.47 -8.65
CA ARG A 89 30.49 13.94 -10.01
C ARG A 89 31.75 13.10 -10.19
N GLY A 90 31.56 11.85 -10.60
CA GLY A 90 32.64 10.91 -10.90
C GLY A 90 32.63 10.45 -12.36
N LEU A 91 33.55 9.55 -12.69
CA LEU A 91 33.62 8.94 -14.03
C LEU A 91 32.43 8.05 -14.35
N ASN A 92 31.78 7.48 -13.33
CA ASN A 92 30.68 6.53 -13.51
C ASN A 92 29.30 7.14 -13.30
N GLY A 93 29.21 8.40 -12.83
CA GLY A 93 27.93 9.04 -12.55
C GLY A 93 28.00 10.08 -11.43
N TYR A 94 26.88 10.27 -10.74
CA TYR A 94 26.73 11.12 -9.57
C TYR A 94 26.62 10.30 -8.29
N THR A 95 27.18 10.85 -7.21
CA THR A 95 26.88 10.45 -5.82
C THR A 95 26.28 11.65 -5.11
N ILE A 96 25.11 11.47 -4.52
CA ILE A 96 24.32 12.52 -3.87
C ILE A 96 24.14 12.12 -2.41
N GLN A 97 24.67 12.94 -1.51
CA GLN A 97 24.42 12.82 -0.08
C GLN A 97 23.35 13.82 0.31
N SER A 98 22.20 13.34 0.76
CA SER A 98 21.02 14.15 1.03
C SER A 98 20.74 14.23 2.52
N LYS A 99 20.29 15.40 2.98
CA LYS A 99 19.59 15.58 4.25
C LYS A 99 18.22 16.15 3.97
N VAL A 100 17.17 15.40 4.25
CA VAL A 100 15.78 15.81 4.00
C VAL A 100 15.06 16.00 5.31
N TYR A 101 14.41 17.13 5.49
CA TYR A 101 13.72 17.55 6.68
C TYR A 101 12.22 17.60 6.41
N LEU A 102 11.42 16.91 7.22
CA LEU A 102 9.97 17.12 7.23
C LEU A 102 9.64 18.38 8.02
N ILE A 103 8.87 19.30 7.43
CA ILE A 103 8.50 20.56 8.04
C ILE A 103 7.03 20.51 8.46
N GLY A 104 6.75 20.82 9.72
CA GLY A 104 5.39 20.93 10.26
C GLY A 104 4.71 22.24 9.90
N GLU A 105 3.42 22.34 10.20
CA GLU A 105 2.61 23.55 9.94
C GLU A 105 3.13 24.78 10.70
N ASP A 106 3.80 24.59 11.83
CA ASP A 106 4.46 25.65 12.60
C ASP A 106 5.84 26.06 12.03
N ASN A 107 6.16 25.59 10.82
CA ASN A 107 7.45 25.72 10.15
C ASN A 107 8.64 25.12 10.92
N LYS A 108 8.40 24.23 11.90
CA LYS A 108 9.48 23.53 12.61
C LYS A 108 9.75 22.17 12.00
N GLU A 109 11.01 21.77 12.07
CA GLU A 109 11.47 20.46 11.65
C GLU A 109 10.86 19.37 12.55
N ILE A 110 10.30 18.34 11.93
CA ILE A 110 9.71 17.19 12.61
C ILE A 110 10.73 16.07 12.78
N PHE A 111 11.39 15.68 11.69
CA PHE A 111 12.51 14.74 11.69
C PHE A 111 13.37 14.93 10.43
N GLN A 112 14.60 14.43 10.50
CA GLN A 112 15.58 14.43 9.41
C GLN A 112 15.71 13.01 8.83
N LEU A 113 15.94 12.94 7.53
CA LEU A 113 16.27 11.74 6.75
C LEU A 113 17.66 11.94 6.16
N ASP A 114 18.54 10.96 6.32
CA ASP A 114 19.85 10.95 5.70
C ASP A 114 19.82 10.03 4.46
N GLY A 115 20.20 10.55 3.31
CA GLY A 115 20.19 9.85 2.04
C GLY A 115 21.56 9.71 1.41
N ASN A 116 21.80 8.60 0.74
CA ASN A 116 22.94 8.37 -0.13
C ASN A 116 22.46 7.72 -1.43
N THR A 117 22.59 8.44 -2.53
CA THR A 117 22.11 8.03 -3.84
C THR A 117 23.25 8.02 -4.85
N ALA A 118 23.43 6.89 -5.53
CA ALA A 118 24.29 6.77 -6.69
C ALA A 118 23.44 6.69 -7.96
N LEU A 119 23.78 7.53 -8.95
CA LEU A 119 23.13 7.58 -10.26
C LEU A 119 24.19 7.41 -11.33
N SER A 120 24.19 6.29 -12.05
CA SER A 120 25.19 6.03 -13.08
C SER A 120 24.86 6.72 -14.41
N TRP A 121 25.87 6.96 -15.25
CA TRP A 121 25.64 7.45 -16.61
C TRP A 121 24.80 6.48 -17.47
N GLY A 122 24.86 5.19 -17.16
CA GLY A 122 24.05 4.15 -17.80
C GLY A 122 22.58 4.12 -17.33
N GLY A 123 22.23 4.94 -16.34
CA GLY A 123 20.88 4.98 -15.78
C GLY A 123 20.62 3.97 -14.67
N GLU A 124 21.66 3.43 -14.03
CA GLU A 124 21.52 2.66 -12.80
C GLU A 124 21.30 3.61 -11.61
N LEU A 125 20.40 3.23 -10.71
CA LEU A 125 20.05 3.92 -9.48
C LEU A 125 20.31 2.97 -8.30
N ASP A 126 21.07 3.43 -7.32
CA ASP A 126 21.20 2.78 -6.00
C ASP A 126 21.03 3.85 -4.94
N SER A 127 19.89 3.85 -4.26
CA SER A 127 19.52 4.84 -3.25
C SER A 127 19.32 4.17 -1.90
N LYS A 128 19.89 4.75 -0.85
CA LYS A 128 19.63 4.37 0.53
C LYS A 128 19.26 5.61 1.34
N LEU A 129 18.08 5.57 1.94
CA LEU A 129 17.63 6.51 2.97
C LEU A 129 17.69 5.86 4.34
N THR A 130 17.97 6.68 5.34
CA THR A 130 17.95 6.28 6.75
C THR A 130 17.26 7.38 7.56
N VAL A 131 16.26 6.98 8.34
CA VAL A 131 15.75 7.79 9.45
C VAL A 131 16.63 7.44 10.64
N PRO A 132 17.41 8.37 11.22
CA PRO A 132 18.15 8.07 12.44
C PRO A 132 17.18 7.86 13.61
N SER A 133 17.58 7.04 14.59
CA SER A 133 16.81 6.84 15.81
C SER A 133 16.61 8.15 16.55
N GLY A 134 15.44 8.35 17.14
CA GLY A 134 15.13 9.60 17.82
C GLY A 134 13.92 9.52 18.74
N SER A 135 13.62 10.64 19.36
CA SER A 135 12.46 10.82 20.22
C SER A 135 11.95 12.25 20.16
N ARG A 136 10.64 12.44 20.28
CA ARG A 136 10.01 13.76 20.35
C ARG A 136 8.81 13.74 21.29
N THR A 137 8.60 14.85 21.99
CA THR A 137 7.39 15.09 22.76
C THR A 137 6.56 16.20 22.10
N ILE A 138 5.27 15.96 21.87
CA ILE A 138 4.31 16.93 21.33
C ILE A 138 3.07 16.89 22.23
N ASP A 139 2.68 18.01 22.84
CA ASP A 139 1.45 18.15 23.65
C ASP A 139 1.19 16.99 24.63
N THR A 140 2.25 16.53 25.29
CA THR A 140 2.34 15.40 26.24
C THR A 140 2.41 13.98 25.67
N ASP A 141 2.30 13.80 24.36
CA ASP A 141 2.62 12.55 23.67
C ASP A 141 4.13 12.38 23.52
N GLU A 142 4.69 11.28 24.03
CA GLU A 142 6.07 10.88 23.78
C GLU A 142 6.12 9.87 22.63
N ILE A 143 6.90 10.17 21.60
CA ILE A 143 7.12 9.30 20.44
C ILE A 143 8.61 8.97 20.40
N LYS A 144 8.95 7.69 20.31
CA LYS A 144 10.32 7.18 20.13
C LYS A 144 10.36 6.25 18.93
N TRP A 145 11.43 6.31 18.15
CA TRP A 145 11.61 5.45 17.00
C TRP A 145 13.07 5.00 16.89
N GLU A 146 13.23 3.75 16.45
CA GLU A 146 14.52 3.19 16.07
C GLU A 146 14.86 3.59 14.64
N ALA A 147 16.14 3.47 14.29
CA ALA A 147 16.61 3.87 12.98
C ALA A 147 15.96 3.01 11.89
N ALA A 148 15.26 3.63 10.95
CA ALA A 148 14.61 2.96 9.82
C ALA A 148 15.47 3.11 8.56
N THR A 149 15.44 2.12 7.69
CA THR A 149 16.15 2.18 6.42
C THR A 149 15.24 1.89 5.25
N LEU A 150 15.54 2.55 4.14
CA LEU A 150 14.93 2.29 2.85
C LEU A 150 16.04 2.20 1.81
N ALA A 151 16.03 1.14 1.02
CA ALA A 151 16.96 0.93 -0.07
C ALA A 151 16.19 0.66 -1.36
N VAL A 152 16.59 1.33 -2.43
CA VAL A 152 15.97 1.23 -3.75
C VAL A 152 17.06 1.04 -4.79
N LYS A 153 16.89 0.03 -5.62
CA LYS A 153 17.72 -0.22 -6.80
C LYS A 153 16.86 -0.26 -8.03
N GLY A 154 17.35 0.32 -9.10
CA GLY A 154 16.70 0.23 -10.39
C GLY A 154 17.66 0.55 -11.52
N HIS A 155 17.21 0.31 -12.74
CA HIS A 155 17.97 0.61 -13.93
C HIS A 155 17.07 1.16 -15.03
N LYS A 156 17.68 1.81 -16.02
CA LYS A 156 16.96 2.33 -17.16
C LYS A 156 17.03 1.38 -18.36
N SER A 157 15.89 1.03 -18.93
CA SER A 157 15.75 0.32 -20.22
C SER A 157 14.59 0.89 -21.02
N ASP A 158 14.74 1.00 -22.34
CA ASP A 158 13.67 1.46 -23.25
C ASP A 158 13.08 2.83 -22.87
N HIS A 159 13.96 3.76 -22.48
CA HIS A 159 13.61 5.09 -21.98
C HIS A 159 12.83 5.12 -20.66
N GLN A 160 12.59 3.97 -20.03
CA GLN A 160 11.86 3.80 -18.78
C GLN A 160 12.80 3.31 -17.66
N TYR A 161 12.58 3.76 -16.42
CA TYR A 161 13.25 3.17 -15.26
C TYR A 161 12.49 1.94 -14.81
N HIS A 162 13.20 0.95 -14.31
CA HIS A 162 12.66 -0.30 -13.80
C HIS A 162 13.20 -0.52 -12.40
N LEU A 163 12.29 -0.77 -11.44
CA LEU A 163 12.66 -1.22 -10.10
C LEU A 163 13.29 -2.62 -10.15
N ASP A 164 14.50 -2.75 -9.65
CA ASP A 164 15.18 -4.03 -9.45
C ASP A 164 14.96 -4.57 -8.03
N ASN A 165 14.94 -3.66 -7.05
CA ASN A 165 14.75 -4.03 -5.65
C ASN A 165 14.30 -2.81 -4.84
N PHE A 166 13.31 -3.03 -3.98
CA PHE A 166 12.86 -2.12 -2.93
C PHE A 166 12.96 -2.89 -1.62
N ASN A 167 13.63 -2.32 -0.63
CA ASN A 167 13.66 -2.87 0.72
C ASN A 167 13.46 -1.75 1.74
N PHE A 168 12.40 -1.87 2.55
CA PHE A 168 12.12 -1.01 3.68
C PHE A 168 12.18 -1.83 4.96
N GLU A 169 12.90 -1.33 5.95
CA GLU A 169 13.06 -1.95 7.26
C GLU A 169 12.89 -0.90 8.36
N TRP A 170 11.96 -1.13 9.27
CA TRP A 170 11.77 -0.31 10.47
C TRP A 170 11.78 -1.21 11.72
N PRO A 171 12.89 -1.21 12.49
CA PRO A 171 13.06 -2.03 13.69
C PRO A 171 12.00 -1.77 14.76
N GLY A 172 11.62 -0.52 15.00
CA GLY A 172 10.51 -0.25 15.90
C GLY A 172 10.16 1.22 16.12
N MET A 173 8.95 1.40 16.66
CA MET A 173 8.41 2.69 17.08
C MET A 173 7.52 2.49 18.31
N THR A 174 7.56 3.43 19.24
CA THR A 174 6.63 3.50 20.37
C THR A 174 6.05 4.90 20.48
N ALA A 175 4.77 4.99 20.83
CA ALA A 175 4.13 6.24 21.20
C ALA A 175 3.36 6.06 22.50
N SER A 176 3.37 7.05 23.38
CA SER A 176 2.64 6.98 24.64
C SER A 176 2.13 8.33 25.10
N HIS A 177 0.94 8.34 25.66
CA HIS A 177 0.35 9.46 26.38
C HIS A 177 0.15 9.06 27.84
N PRO A 178 0.56 9.90 28.81
CA PRO A 178 0.36 9.59 30.21
C PRO A 178 -1.13 9.63 30.58
N ASP A 179 -1.56 8.75 31.48
CA ASP A 179 -2.90 8.83 32.06
C ASP A 179 -3.08 10.15 32.83
N LYS A 180 -4.22 10.83 32.61
CA LYS A 180 -4.67 11.98 33.38
C LYS A 180 -6.05 11.70 33.97
N PRO A 181 -6.43 12.35 35.09
CA PRO A 181 -7.74 12.16 35.72
C PRO A 181 -8.93 12.32 34.77
N ASP A 182 -8.82 13.27 33.83
CA ASP A 182 -9.89 13.62 32.89
C ASP A 182 -9.66 13.09 31.45
N SER A 183 -8.57 12.36 31.20
CA SER A 183 -8.24 11.81 29.88
C SER A 183 -7.45 10.52 29.99
N PRO A 184 -7.96 9.39 29.46
CA PRO A 184 -7.21 8.16 29.43
C PRO A 184 -5.96 8.33 28.56
N GLY A 185 -4.84 7.82 29.05
CA GLY A 185 -3.60 7.70 28.31
C GLY A 185 -3.63 6.54 27.33
N TYR A 186 -2.56 6.39 26.56
CA TYR A 186 -2.40 5.28 25.65
C TYR A 186 -0.95 4.84 25.52
N GLN A 187 -0.76 3.62 25.06
CA GLN A 187 0.53 3.09 24.65
C GLN A 187 0.39 2.41 23.29
N PHE A 188 1.31 2.70 22.39
CA PHE A 188 1.43 2.09 21.09
C PHE A 188 2.86 1.56 20.93
N SER A 189 3.00 0.38 20.33
CA SER A 189 4.28 -0.18 19.93
C SER A 189 4.17 -0.89 18.58
N LEU A 190 5.23 -0.78 17.80
CA LEU A 190 5.41 -1.40 16.49
C LEU A 190 6.82 -2.00 16.46
N LYS A 191 6.96 -3.25 16.01
CA LYS A 191 8.25 -3.95 15.95
C LYS A 191 8.43 -4.66 14.62
N ASN A 192 9.64 -4.52 14.08
CA ASN A 192 10.18 -5.20 12.92
C ASN A 192 9.21 -5.19 11.73
N VAL A 193 8.96 -4.00 11.20
CA VAL A 193 8.28 -3.84 9.91
C VAL A 193 9.30 -4.06 8.80
N LYS A 194 8.98 -4.94 7.86
CA LYS A 194 9.75 -5.12 6.64
C LYS A 194 8.85 -5.12 5.43
N TYR A 195 9.29 -4.47 4.36
CA TYR A 195 8.67 -4.60 3.04
C TYR A 195 9.75 -4.74 1.98
N GLN A 196 9.72 -5.83 1.23
CA GLN A 196 10.60 -6.10 0.10
C GLN A 196 9.78 -6.25 -1.16
N ALA A 197 10.25 -5.71 -2.28
CA ALA A 197 9.63 -5.93 -3.58
C ALA A 197 10.67 -5.80 -4.70
N ASP A 198 10.59 -6.65 -5.71
CA ASP A 198 11.32 -6.53 -6.99
C ASP A 198 10.35 -6.30 -8.18
N MET A 199 9.08 -6.02 -7.85
CA MET A 199 8.06 -5.62 -8.81
C MET A 199 7.76 -4.13 -8.67
N GLU A 200 7.69 -3.43 -9.80
CA GLU A 200 7.16 -2.07 -9.85
C GLU A 200 5.65 -2.10 -10.10
N LYS A 201 4.91 -1.29 -9.34
CA LYS A 201 3.60 -0.80 -9.76
C LYS A 201 3.76 0.70 -10.01
N GLY A 202 3.92 1.10 -11.28
CA GLY A 202 4.15 2.49 -11.66
C GLY A 202 3.74 2.78 -13.10
N ASP A 203 3.43 4.05 -13.36
CA ASP A 203 2.94 4.55 -14.66
C ASP A 203 3.96 4.46 -15.79
N THR A 204 5.23 4.19 -15.46
CA THR A 204 6.36 4.20 -16.40
C THR A 204 6.97 2.83 -16.65
N THR A 205 6.41 1.74 -16.11
CA THR A 205 6.96 0.40 -16.28
C THR A 205 5.96 -0.60 -16.83
N ALA A 206 6.41 -1.40 -17.79
CA ALA A 206 5.70 -2.60 -18.19
C ALA A 206 5.55 -3.53 -16.97
N TRP A 207 4.36 -4.10 -16.79
CA TRP A 207 4.12 -5.11 -15.78
C TRP A 207 5.06 -6.31 -16.03
N ARG A 208 5.89 -6.63 -15.04
CA ARG A 208 6.91 -7.69 -15.13
C ARG A 208 6.65 -8.78 -14.10
N ASN A 209 7.37 -9.89 -14.26
CA ASN A 209 7.44 -10.88 -13.19
C ASN A 209 8.09 -10.24 -11.97
N GLY A 210 7.60 -10.57 -10.79
CA GLY A 210 8.23 -10.16 -9.55
C GLY A 210 7.46 -10.67 -8.34
N THR A 211 7.92 -10.26 -7.17
CA THR A 211 7.49 -10.70 -5.87
C THR A 211 7.51 -9.54 -4.89
N SER A 212 6.68 -9.64 -3.84
CA SER A 212 6.77 -8.76 -2.69
C SER A 212 6.54 -9.54 -1.40
N LEU A 213 7.17 -9.08 -0.33
CA LEU A 213 7.09 -9.65 1.00
C LEU A 213 6.94 -8.51 2.00
N PHE A 214 5.84 -8.52 2.73
CA PHE A 214 5.61 -7.70 3.92
C PHE A 214 5.69 -8.58 5.17
N THR A 215 6.43 -8.14 6.19
CA THR A 215 6.42 -8.77 7.51
C THR A 215 6.26 -7.74 8.62
N LEU A 216 5.60 -8.15 9.70
CA LEU A 216 5.49 -7.40 10.95
C LEU A 216 5.58 -8.40 12.12
N ASP A 217 6.52 -8.21 13.03
CA ASP A 217 6.62 -9.10 14.19
C ASP A 217 5.54 -8.80 15.23
N SER A 218 5.31 -7.53 15.56
CA SER A 218 4.22 -7.16 16.47
C SER A 218 3.78 -5.71 16.30
N ALA A 219 2.47 -5.46 16.40
CA ALA A 219 1.93 -4.15 16.72
C ALA A 219 0.95 -4.26 17.88
N ALA A 220 1.03 -3.35 18.84
CA ALA A 220 0.14 -3.33 19.99
C ALA A 220 -0.28 -1.90 20.33
N PHE A 221 -1.54 -1.76 20.71
CA PHE A 221 -2.13 -0.53 21.22
C PHE A 221 -2.90 -0.85 22.51
N LYS A 222 -2.76 -0.01 23.52
CA LYS A 222 -3.45 -0.14 24.81
C LYS A 222 -3.94 1.22 25.26
N MET A 223 -5.19 1.29 25.70
CA MET A 223 -5.74 2.45 26.39
C MET A 223 -5.60 2.28 27.90
N GLY A 224 -5.20 3.34 28.62
CA GLY A 224 -4.94 3.27 30.06
C GLY A 224 -6.15 2.87 30.91
N ASN A 225 -7.37 3.17 30.46
CA ASN A 225 -8.62 2.76 31.12
C ASN A 225 -9.09 1.34 30.76
N GLN A 226 -8.27 0.55 30.04
CA GLN A 226 -8.53 -0.84 29.62
C GLN A 226 -9.81 -1.09 28.80
N THR A 227 -10.51 -0.04 28.32
CA THR A 227 -11.69 -0.25 27.45
C THR A 227 -11.34 -0.85 26.10
N PHE A 228 -10.10 -0.64 25.64
CA PHE A 228 -9.65 -1.14 24.35
C PHE A 228 -8.15 -1.44 24.34
N ASP A 229 -7.85 -2.72 24.11
CA ASP A 229 -6.52 -3.24 23.83
C ASP A 229 -6.55 -3.94 22.46
N PHE A 230 -5.51 -3.69 21.67
CA PHE A 230 -5.30 -4.33 20.38
C PHE A 230 -3.88 -4.87 20.33
N ALA A 231 -3.69 -6.09 19.85
CA ALA A 231 -2.38 -6.61 19.51
C ALA A 231 -2.45 -7.52 18.29
N VAL A 232 -1.44 -7.47 17.45
CA VAL A 232 -1.25 -8.38 16.33
C VAL A 232 0.21 -8.81 16.30
N ASP A 233 0.44 -10.10 16.14
CA ASP A 233 1.77 -10.71 16.13
C ASP A 233 1.95 -11.51 14.84
N LYS A 234 3.15 -11.37 14.26
CA LYS A 234 3.64 -12.12 13.09
C LYS A 234 2.66 -12.08 11.92
N ILE A 235 2.56 -10.90 11.31
CA ILE A 235 1.95 -10.76 9.98
C ILE A 235 3.01 -11.10 8.94
N LYS A 236 2.66 -11.94 7.98
CA LYS A 236 3.44 -12.18 6.77
C LYS A 236 2.49 -12.09 5.59
N ALA A 237 2.77 -11.22 4.63
CA ALA A 237 2.04 -11.17 3.37
C ALA A 237 3.02 -11.25 2.20
N GLU A 238 2.77 -12.18 1.29
CA GLU A 238 3.57 -12.42 0.11
C GLU A 238 2.70 -12.21 -1.12
N SER A 239 3.29 -11.65 -2.17
CA SER A 239 2.64 -11.65 -3.47
C SER A 239 3.63 -11.99 -4.57
N LYS A 240 3.10 -12.54 -5.65
CA LYS A 240 3.83 -12.87 -6.86
C LYS A 240 3.03 -12.38 -8.05
N GLN A 241 3.73 -11.77 -8.98
CA GLN A 241 3.19 -11.33 -10.25
C GLN A 241 3.87 -12.09 -11.37
N SER A 242 3.10 -12.46 -12.40
CA SER A 242 3.67 -13.00 -13.63
C SER A 242 3.01 -12.40 -14.87
N ALA A 243 3.82 -12.26 -15.92
CA ALA A 243 3.48 -11.69 -17.20
C ALA A 243 3.83 -12.68 -18.31
N LYS A 244 2.86 -13.07 -19.13
CA LYS A 244 3.06 -13.94 -20.30
C LYS A 244 2.02 -13.64 -21.37
N ASP A 245 2.46 -13.48 -22.62
CA ASP A 245 1.58 -13.31 -23.78
C ASP A 245 0.54 -12.17 -23.60
N ASN A 246 0.96 -11.04 -23.03
CA ASN A 246 0.10 -9.88 -22.67
C ASN A 246 -1.03 -10.19 -21.68
N LYS A 247 -0.88 -11.26 -20.90
CA LYS A 247 -1.72 -11.61 -19.77
C LYS A 247 -0.93 -11.59 -18.48
N TYR A 248 -1.61 -11.17 -17.42
CA TYR A 248 -1.05 -11.09 -16.09
C TYR A 248 -1.74 -12.02 -15.11
N ALA A 249 -0.97 -12.52 -14.16
CA ALA A 249 -1.47 -13.20 -12.98
C ALA A 249 -0.88 -12.56 -11.73
N MET A 250 -1.71 -12.44 -10.70
CA MET A 250 -1.35 -11.94 -9.38
C MET A 250 -1.73 -13.03 -8.37
N GLU A 251 -0.77 -13.47 -7.59
CA GLU A 251 -0.94 -14.46 -6.52
C GLU A 251 -0.58 -13.76 -5.21
N GLY A 252 -1.35 -13.99 -4.17
CA GLY A 252 -1.20 -13.35 -2.88
C GLY A 252 -1.52 -14.33 -1.76
N GLN A 253 -0.70 -14.32 -0.73
CA GLN A 253 -0.87 -15.10 0.49
C GLN A 253 -0.63 -14.19 1.69
N SER A 254 -1.45 -14.31 2.72
CA SER A 254 -1.32 -13.56 3.96
C SER A 254 -1.57 -14.47 5.16
N GLU A 255 -0.73 -14.33 6.17
CA GLU A 255 -0.77 -15.08 7.41
C GLU A 255 -0.68 -14.11 8.59
N VAL A 256 -1.51 -14.35 9.60
CA VAL A 256 -1.42 -13.68 10.90
C VAL A 256 -1.48 -14.76 11.98
N GLU A 257 -0.39 -14.90 12.75
CA GLU A 257 -0.32 -15.95 13.77
C GLU A 257 -1.29 -15.67 14.91
N ASN A 258 -1.26 -14.44 15.44
CA ASN A 258 -2.13 -14.03 16.54
C ASN A 258 -2.64 -12.62 16.34
N PHE A 259 -3.92 -12.43 16.63
CA PHE A 259 -4.58 -11.14 16.68
C PHE A 259 -5.46 -11.12 17.91
N ARG A 260 -5.42 -10.04 18.68
CA ARG A 260 -6.15 -9.90 19.93
C ARG A 260 -6.83 -8.55 19.99
N ILE A 261 -8.10 -8.58 20.35
CA ILE A 261 -8.86 -7.42 20.80
C ILE A 261 -9.30 -7.72 22.23
N ASN A 262 -8.92 -6.89 23.19
CA ASN A 262 -9.16 -7.11 24.62
C ASN A 262 -8.73 -8.53 25.05
N ASN A 263 -9.65 -9.34 25.56
CA ASN A 263 -9.37 -10.71 25.99
C ASN A 263 -9.65 -11.77 24.90
N ILE A 264 -9.99 -11.34 23.69
CA ILE A 264 -10.45 -12.21 22.61
C ILE A 264 -9.34 -12.41 21.60
N LYS A 265 -8.99 -13.69 21.38
CA LYS A 265 -7.85 -14.10 20.56
C LYS A 265 -8.33 -14.78 19.28
N PHE A 266 -7.91 -14.21 18.16
CA PHE A 266 -7.94 -14.83 16.86
C PHE A 266 -6.55 -15.41 16.57
N ASP A 267 -6.49 -16.61 16.01
CA ASP A 267 -5.24 -17.23 15.60
C ASP A 267 -5.33 -17.92 14.25
N ARG A 268 -4.17 -18.31 13.71
CA ARG A 268 -4.05 -19.08 12.46
C ARG A 268 -4.87 -18.48 11.31
N ILE A 269 -4.82 -17.15 11.17
CA ILE A 269 -5.50 -16.46 10.08
C ILE A 269 -4.67 -16.67 8.82
N HIS A 270 -5.27 -17.26 7.81
CA HIS A 270 -4.63 -17.54 6.53
C HIS A 270 -5.58 -17.11 5.41
N TYR A 271 -5.07 -16.34 4.47
CA TYR A 271 -5.83 -15.80 3.36
C TYR A 271 -5.01 -15.90 2.07
N ASN A 272 -5.58 -16.52 1.05
CA ASN A 272 -5.00 -16.62 -0.28
C ASN A 272 -5.89 -15.94 -1.29
N LEU A 273 -5.27 -15.30 -2.27
CA LEU A 273 -5.95 -14.59 -3.34
C LEU A 273 -5.15 -14.76 -4.63
N ASN A 274 -5.79 -15.29 -5.66
CA ASN A 274 -5.20 -15.46 -6.98
C ASN A 274 -6.11 -14.85 -8.03
N LEU A 275 -5.54 -14.02 -8.89
CA LEU A 275 -6.16 -13.47 -10.09
C LEU A 275 -5.34 -13.89 -11.30
N ARG A 276 -6.00 -14.39 -12.35
CA ARG A 276 -5.35 -14.90 -13.55
C ARG A 276 -6.08 -14.43 -14.80
N ASP A 277 -5.38 -14.54 -15.93
CA ASP A 277 -5.87 -14.13 -17.25
C ASP A 277 -6.18 -12.61 -17.34
N ILE A 278 -5.58 -11.79 -16.49
CA ILE A 278 -5.82 -10.34 -16.48
C ILE A 278 -5.26 -9.73 -17.78
N ASN A 279 -6.11 -9.00 -18.49
CA ASN A 279 -5.76 -8.37 -19.76
C ASN A 279 -4.72 -7.25 -19.59
N GLY A 280 -3.65 -7.27 -20.37
CA GLY A 280 -2.65 -6.21 -20.29
C GLY A 280 -3.05 -4.84 -20.84
N GLU A 281 -3.88 -4.78 -21.88
CA GLU A 281 -4.44 -3.50 -22.37
C GLU A 281 -5.33 -2.84 -21.29
N GLY A 282 -6.07 -3.64 -20.53
CA GLY A 282 -6.87 -3.12 -19.41
C GLY A 282 -6.00 -2.52 -18.31
N ILE A 283 -4.87 -3.17 -18.01
CA ILE A 283 -3.86 -2.65 -17.07
C ILE A 283 -3.25 -1.35 -17.59
N ASP A 284 -2.85 -1.29 -18.86
CA ASP A 284 -2.28 -0.08 -19.47
C ASP A 284 -3.25 1.11 -19.42
N ARG A 285 -4.56 0.85 -19.60
CA ARG A 285 -5.61 1.88 -19.45
C ARG A 285 -5.70 2.42 -18.03
N ILE A 286 -5.66 1.53 -17.04
CA ILE A 286 -5.67 1.92 -15.62
C ILE A 286 -4.40 2.72 -15.26
N ASN A 287 -3.23 2.30 -15.74
CA ASN A 287 -1.99 3.03 -15.51
C ASN A 287 -2.05 4.44 -16.13
N LYS A 288 -2.53 4.58 -17.39
CA LYS A 288 -2.73 5.90 -18.00
C LYS A 288 -3.68 6.80 -17.21
N PHE A 289 -4.69 6.22 -16.58
CA PHE A 289 -5.61 6.96 -15.72
C PHE A 289 -4.91 7.46 -14.45
N PHE A 290 -4.09 6.63 -13.80
CA PHE A 290 -3.31 7.05 -12.63
C PHE A 290 -2.23 8.09 -12.97
N ASP A 291 -1.56 7.97 -14.12
CA ASP A 291 -0.64 9.00 -14.64
C ASP A 291 -1.36 10.35 -14.77
N ARG A 292 -2.59 10.35 -15.31
CA ARG A 292 -3.40 11.56 -15.42
C ARG A 292 -3.76 12.13 -14.05
N GLN A 293 -4.10 11.30 -13.06
CA GLN A 293 -4.34 11.76 -11.68
C GLN A 293 -3.12 12.45 -11.04
N GLY A 294 -1.91 12.06 -11.45
CA GLY A 294 -0.68 12.76 -11.06
C GLY A 294 -0.53 14.13 -11.73
N LYS A 295 -1.23 14.40 -12.84
CA LYS A 295 -1.02 15.60 -13.67
C LYS A 295 -2.16 16.62 -13.59
N GLU A 296 -3.34 16.22 -13.15
CA GLU A 296 -4.50 17.10 -13.05
C GLU A 296 -5.49 16.64 -11.97
N CYS A 297 -6.36 17.54 -11.54
CA CYS A 297 -7.50 17.17 -10.69
C CYS A 297 -8.50 16.35 -11.51
N VAL A 298 -8.60 15.06 -11.20
CA VAL A 298 -9.57 14.16 -11.82
C VAL A 298 -10.69 13.88 -10.83
N ASP A 299 -11.91 14.34 -11.13
CA ASP A 299 -13.08 14.03 -10.32
C ASP A 299 -13.55 12.59 -10.58
N MET A 300 -13.46 11.74 -9.56
CA MET A 300 -13.86 10.33 -9.59
C MET A 300 -15.36 10.14 -9.79
N ASN A 301 -16.16 11.15 -9.47
CA ASN A 301 -17.61 11.11 -9.56
C ASN A 301 -18.12 11.70 -10.88
N SER A 302 -17.25 12.28 -11.70
CA SER A 302 -17.64 12.81 -13.00
C SER A 302 -18.07 11.69 -13.96
N PRO A 303 -19.09 11.91 -14.81
CA PRO A 303 -19.55 10.93 -15.79
C PRO A 303 -18.44 10.45 -16.74
N ASP A 304 -17.51 11.34 -17.10
CA ASP A 304 -16.39 11.02 -18.02
C ASP A 304 -15.39 10.05 -17.37
N THR A 305 -15.02 10.27 -16.11
CA THR A 305 -14.16 9.34 -15.36
C THR A 305 -14.83 7.99 -15.20
N GLN A 306 -16.11 7.96 -14.83
CA GLN A 306 -16.88 6.71 -14.71
C GLN A 306 -16.89 5.94 -16.04
N LYS A 307 -17.05 6.64 -17.17
CA LYS A 307 -17.02 6.05 -18.51
C LYS A 307 -15.65 5.48 -18.86
N GLU A 308 -14.57 6.20 -18.57
CA GLU A 308 -13.21 5.73 -18.81
C GLU A 308 -12.87 4.48 -18.00
N LEU A 309 -13.21 4.47 -16.70
CA LEU A 309 -13.05 3.30 -15.84
C LEU A 309 -13.88 2.11 -16.35
N MET A 310 -15.09 2.36 -16.83
CA MET A 310 -15.92 1.33 -17.46
C MET A 310 -15.26 0.75 -18.72
N GLU A 311 -14.60 1.55 -19.55
CA GLU A 311 -13.85 1.05 -20.70
C GLU A 311 -12.64 0.19 -20.30
N ALA A 312 -11.99 0.50 -19.18
CA ALA A 312 -10.96 -0.37 -18.62
C ALA A 312 -11.54 -1.72 -18.16
N VAL A 313 -12.66 -1.70 -17.41
CA VAL A 313 -13.39 -2.91 -16.99
C VAL A 313 -13.77 -3.78 -18.17
N LYS A 314 -14.37 -3.17 -19.20
CA LYS A 314 -14.73 -3.81 -20.45
C LYS A 314 -13.55 -4.49 -21.14
N THR A 315 -12.36 -3.88 -21.10
CA THR A 315 -11.14 -4.43 -21.69
C THR A 315 -10.69 -5.70 -20.97
N PHE A 316 -10.81 -5.76 -19.64
CA PHE A 316 -10.56 -7.00 -18.90
C PHE A 316 -11.53 -8.12 -19.29
N LEU A 317 -12.81 -7.80 -19.46
CA LEU A 317 -13.85 -8.78 -19.79
C LEU A 317 -13.68 -9.40 -21.18
N LYS A 318 -13.01 -8.73 -22.13
CA LYS A 318 -12.75 -9.26 -23.49
C LYS A 318 -11.87 -10.51 -23.50
N THR A 319 -10.95 -10.67 -22.53
CA THR A 319 -10.09 -11.87 -22.45
C THR A 319 -10.54 -12.85 -21.36
N GLY A 320 -11.57 -12.49 -20.63
CA GLY A 320 -12.00 -13.20 -19.43
C GLY A 320 -11.10 -12.92 -18.23
N ILE A 321 -11.58 -13.31 -17.05
CA ILE A 321 -10.85 -13.20 -15.79
C ILE A 321 -11.12 -14.44 -14.94
N LYS A 322 -10.11 -14.90 -14.23
CA LYS A 322 -10.26 -15.97 -13.23
C LYS A 322 -9.80 -15.47 -11.87
N PHE A 323 -10.55 -15.85 -10.87
CA PHE A 323 -10.30 -15.58 -9.47
C PHE A 323 -10.36 -16.90 -8.71
N ASP A 324 -9.41 -17.13 -7.83
CA ASP A 324 -9.52 -18.19 -6.83
C ASP A 324 -8.92 -17.74 -5.49
N SER A 325 -9.53 -18.20 -4.41
CA SER A 325 -9.16 -17.92 -3.04
C SER A 325 -9.45 -19.19 -2.27
N LYS A 326 -8.41 -19.96 -1.94
CA LYS A 326 -8.52 -21.32 -1.39
C LYS A 326 -7.70 -21.47 -0.11
N GLY A 327 -8.13 -22.36 0.78
CA GLY A 327 -7.48 -22.61 2.06
C GLY A 327 -7.68 -21.47 3.07
N ASN A 328 -8.60 -20.53 2.83
CA ASN A 328 -8.76 -19.40 3.75
C ASN A 328 -9.37 -19.88 5.07
N GLN A 329 -8.82 -19.40 6.17
CA GLN A 329 -9.27 -19.76 7.49
C GLN A 329 -8.99 -18.66 8.51
N ILE A 330 -9.84 -18.60 9.53
CA ILE A 330 -9.65 -17.79 10.74
C ILE A 330 -10.12 -18.61 11.93
N TYR A 331 -9.32 -18.65 12.98
CA TYR A 331 -9.70 -19.29 14.24
C TYR A 331 -9.96 -18.26 15.32
N LEU A 332 -10.94 -18.55 16.17
CA LEU A 332 -11.33 -17.79 17.35
C LEU A 332 -11.56 -18.79 18.48
N ASN A 333 -10.73 -18.77 19.53
CA ASN A 333 -10.84 -19.69 20.68
C ASN A 333 -11.04 -21.17 20.25
N ASN A 334 -10.24 -21.66 19.30
CA ASN A 334 -10.31 -23.00 18.68
C ASN A 334 -11.53 -23.33 17.80
N SER A 335 -12.50 -22.42 17.67
CA SER A 335 -13.53 -22.50 16.64
C SER A 335 -13.05 -21.85 15.34
N ALA A 336 -13.55 -22.28 14.19
CA ALA A 336 -13.05 -21.88 12.89
C ALA A 336 -14.14 -21.31 11.97
N VAL A 337 -13.71 -20.41 11.10
CA VAL A 337 -14.35 -20.16 9.81
C VAL A 337 -13.36 -20.57 8.72
N LYS A 338 -13.84 -21.33 7.75
CA LYS A 338 -13.09 -21.69 6.55
C LYS A 338 -13.89 -21.28 5.32
N ALA A 339 -13.23 -20.73 4.32
CA ALA A 339 -13.91 -20.27 3.13
C ALA A 339 -13.03 -20.44 1.89
N ASP A 340 -13.62 -20.99 0.86
CA ASP A 340 -13.02 -21.17 -0.45
C ASP A 340 -13.96 -20.57 -1.49
N ALA A 341 -13.43 -19.74 -2.37
CA ALA A 341 -14.16 -19.17 -3.48
C ALA A 341 -13.34 -19.33 -4.75
N ASP A 342 -14.01 -19.70 -5.83
CA ASP A 342 -13.49 -19.53 -7.18
C ASP A 342 -14.58 -18.88 -8.04
N ALA A 343 -14.13 -18.02 -8.95
CA ALA A 343 -14.99 -17.35 -9.90
C ALA A 343 -14.27 -17.21 -11.23
N SER A 344 -15.02 -17.34 -12.32
CA SER A 344 -14.49 -17.10 -13.65
C SER A 344 -15.54 -16.44 -14.52
N ILE A 345 -15.08 -15.49 -15.31
CA ILE A 345 -15.87 -14.89 -16.37
C ILE A 345 -15.13 -15.20 -17.67
N PRO A 346 -15.72 -15.95 -18.61
CA PRO A 346 -15.12 -16.17 -19.91
C PRO A 346 -15.10 -14.86 -20.72
N PRO A 347 -14.33 -14.78 -21.81
CA PRO A 347 -14.40 -13.68 -22.77
C PRO A 347 -15.82 -13.23 -23.09
N ILE A 348 -16.11 -11.94 -22.93
CA ILE A 348 -17.39 -11.33 -23.29
C ILE A 348 -17.18 -10.36 -24.45
N GLU A 349 -17.80 -10.66 -25.59
CA GLU A 349 -18.05 -9.68 -26.64
C GLU A 349 -19.36 -8.94 -26.33
N TYR A 350 -19.32 -7.61 -26.33
CA TYR A 350 -20.47 -6.78 -26.01
C TYR A 350 -20.69 -5.73 -27.11
N LYS A 351 -21.96 -5.48 -27.46
CA LYS A 351 -22.34 -4.45 -28.44
C LYS A 351 -22.78 -3.14 -27.78
N ASN A 352 -23.25 -3.22 -26.53
CA ASN A 352 -23.68 -2.09 -25.69
C ASN A 352 -23.61 -2.47 -24.19
N ASP A 353 -23.87 -1.49 -23.32
CA ASP A 353 -23.70 -1.63 -21.87
C ASP A 353 -24.79 -2.49 -21.20
N GLU A 354 -26.02 -2.45 -21.70
CA GLU A 354 -27.11 -3.29 -21.17
C GLU A 354 -26.85 -4.77 -21.44
N GLN A 355 -26.40 -5.10 -22.65
CA GLN A 355 -26.02 -6.47 -22.99
C GLN A 355 -24.82 -6.93 -22.15
N LEU A 356 -23.86 -6.06 -21.89
CA LEU A 356 -22.71 -6.39 -21.05
C LEU A 356 -23.13 -6.80 -19.64
N GLN A 357 -24.07 -6.08 -19.02
CA GLN A 357 -24.57 -6.43 -17.68
C GLN A 357 -25.27 -7.79 -17.68
N GLN A 358 -26.11 -8.08 -18.67
CA GLN A 358 -26.80 -9.37 -18.79
C GLN A 358 -25.81 -10.52 -19.05
N ASP A 359 -24.83 -10.31 -19.92
CA ASP A 359 -23.79 -11.28 -20.24
C ASP A 359 -22.89 -11.55 -19.02
N LEU A 360 -22.54 -10.52 -18.25
CA LEU A 360 -21.74 -10.67 -17.05
C LEU A 360 -22.44 -11.58 -16.03
N LEU A 361 -23.72 -11.31 -15.75
CA LEU A 361 -24.50 -12.09 -14.77
C LEU A 361 -24.75 -13.53 -15.23
N SER A 362 -24.98 -13.74 -16.53
CA SER A 362 -25.25 -15.08 -17.08
C SER A 362 -23.99 -15.93 -17.30
N LYS A 363 -22.84 -15.30 -17.57
CA LYS A 363 -21.56 -16.00 -17.83
C LYS A 363 -20.66 -16.11 -16.62
N LEU A 364 -20.93 -15.37 -15.54
CA LEU A 364 -20.22 -15.52 -14.27
C LEU A 364 -20.44 -16.95 -13.76
N LYS A 365 -19.36 -17.72 -13.73
CA LYS A 365 -19.29 -19.01 -13.05
C LYS A 365 -18.63 -18.81 -11.71
N TYR A 366 -19.21 -19.35 -10.66
CA TYR A 366 -18.59 -19.29 -9.35
C TYR A 366 -18.87 -20.54 -8.55
N ASN A 367 -18.02 -20.78 -7.57
CA ASN A 367 -18.19 -21.81 -6.56
C ASN A 367 -17.67 -21.28 -5.24
N VAL A 368 -18.55 -21.24 -4.25
CA VAL A 368 -18.27 -20.77 -2.89
C VAL A 368 -18.57 -21.92 -1.94
N ASN A 369 -17.56 -22.32 -1.18
CA ASN A 369 -17.68 -23.30 -0.11
C ASN A 369 -17.19 -22.63 1.17
N ALA A 370 -18.07 -22.46 2.15
CA ALA A 370 -17.68 -21.93 3.45
C ALA A 370 -18.28 -22.76 4.57
N GLU A 371 -17.54 -22.84 5.66
CA GLU A 371 -17.87 -23.55 6.89
C GLU A 371 -17.66 -22.59 8.05
N VAL A 372 -18.68 -22.43 8.88
CA VAL A 372 -18.64 -21.58 10.07
C VAL A 372 -19.05 -22.41 11.26
N ASP A 373 -18.15 -22.59 12.23
CA ASP A 373 -18.52 -23.20 13.51
C ASP A 373 -19.53 -22.29 14.23
N LYS A 374 -20.63 -22.84 14.75
CA LYS A 374 -21.58 -22.07 15.57
C LYS A 374 -20.91 -21.49 16.81
N ASN A 375 -19.90 -22.18 17.34
CA ASN A 375 -19.12 -21.66 18.45
C ASN A 375 -18.31 -20.42 18.05
N PHE A 376 -17.89 -20.29 16.79
CA PHE A 376 -17.26 -19.06 16.29
C PHE A 376 -18.23 -17.89 16.37
N ILE A 377 -19.47 -18.07 15.89
CA ILE A 377 -20.52 -17.04 15.95
C ILE A 377 -20.79 -16.65 17.40
N ARG A 378 -20.88 -17.63 18.31
CA ARG A 378 -21.05 -17.38 19.75
C ARG A 378 -19.94 -16.51 20.33
N GLU A 379 -18.69 -16.82 20.04
CA GLU A 379 -17.55 -16.03 20.55
C GLU A 379 -17.52 -14.62 19.95
N VAL A 380 -17.92 -14.45 18.69
CA VAL A 380 -18.11 -13.10 18.09
C VAL A 380 -19.24 -12.33 18.78
N LEU A 381 -20.36 -12.96 19.11
CA LEU A 381 -21.45 -12.31 19.84
C LEU A 381 -21.01 -11.87 21.24
N LYS A 382 -20.20 -12.69 21.93
CA LYS A 382 -19.59 -12.29 23.21
C LYS A 382 -18.70 -11.06 23.04
N LEU A 383 -17.88 -10.98 21.98
CA LEU A 383 -17.09 -9.78 21.68
C LEU A 383 -18.00 -8.57 21.45
N ALA A 384 -19.01 -8.72 20.58
CA ALA A 384 -19.92 -7.64 20.22
C ALA A 384 -20.70 -7.10 21.44
N SER A 385 -21.12 -7.99 22.36
CA SER A 385 -21.80 -7.62 23.61
C SER A 385 -20.96 -6.75 24.56
N GLN A 386 -19.63 -6.77 24.44
CA GLN A 386 -18.74 -5.88 25.21
C GLN A 386 -18.82 -4.43 24.74
N TYR A 387 -19.25 -4.20 23.50
CA TYR A 387 -19.35 -2.88 22.88
C TYR A 387 -20.79 -2.40 22.71
N ASP A 388 -21.74 -3.32 22.54
CA ASP A 388 -23.17 -3.03 22.46
C ASP A 388 -23.96 -3.94 23.42
N PRO A 389 -24.52 -3.41 24.53
CA PRO A 389 -25.25 -4.20 25.51
C PRO A 389 -26.58 -4.77 24.97
N ASN A 390 -27.06 -4.33 23.80
CA ASN A 390 -28.25 -4.88 23.16
C ASN A 390 -27.99 -6.23 22.49
N ILE A 391 -26.73 -6.53 22.16
CA ILE A 391 -26.34 -7.80 21.57
C ILE A 391 -26.16 -8.83 22.68
N LYS A 392 -26.97 -9.89 22.68
CA LYS A 392 -26.90 -10.93 23.69
C LYS A 392 -26.42 -12.24 23.09
N GLU A 393 -25.63 -12.98 23.86
CA GLU A 393 -25.25 -14.34 23.49
C GLU A 393 -26.48 -15.26 23.30
N SER A 394 -27.59 -14.99 24.01
CA SER A 394 -28.87 -15.69 23.83
C SER A 394 -29.45 -15.58 22.43
N ASP A 395 -29.00 -14.60 21.64
CA ASP A 395 -29.50 -14.36 20.29
C ASP A 395 -28.85 -15.30 19.25
N LEU A 396 -27.90 -16.16 19.67
CA LEU A 396 -27.16 -17.07 18.80
C LEU A 396 -28.07 -17.84 17.84
N ASP A 397 -29.16 -18.44 18.33
CA ASP A 397 -30.05 -19.24 17.49
C ASP A 397 -30.76 -18.39 16.44
N ASN A 398 -31.11 -17.15 16.76
CA ASN A 398 -31.72 -16.21 15.82
C ASN A 398 -30.69 -15.76 14.79
N VAL A 399 -29.48 -15.39 15.22
CA VAL A 399 -28.38 -15.00 14.33
C VAL A 399 -28.00 -16.14 13.37
N VAL A 400 -27.88 -17.36 13.88
CA VAL A 400 -27.60 -18.56 13.06
C VAL A 400 -28.70 -18.77 12.02
N LYS A 401 -29.98 -18.63 12.39
CA LYS A 401 -31.11 -18.76 11.45
C LYS A 401 -31.11 -17.65 10.40
N GLU A 402 -30.85 -16.41 10.79
CA GLU A 402 -30.78 -15.26 9.88
C GLU A 402 -29.61 -15.43 8.90
N MET A 403 -28.42 -15.80 9.39
CA MET A 403 -27.26 -16.09 8.55
C MET A 403 -27.56 -17.24 7.59
N ALA A 404 -28.16 -18.33 8.07
CA ALA A 404 -28.52 -19.47 7.24
C ALA A 404 -29.49 -19.07 6.12
N THR A 405 -30.48 -18.23 6.44
CA THR A 405 -31.45 -17.73 5.46
C THR A 405 -30.78 -16.82 4.43
N ALA A 406 -30.01 -15.83 4.88
CA ALA A 406 -29.34 -14.85 4.01
C ALA A 406 -28.31 -15.52 3.08
N LEU A 407 -27.57 -16.50 3.61
CA LEU A 407 -26.50 -17.19 2.89
C LEU A 407 -26.99 -18.46 2.19
N ASN A 408 -28.26 -18.84 2.33
CA ASN A 408 -28.80 -20.13 1.88
C ASN A 408 -27.91 -21.30 2.34
N ALA A 409 -27.59 -21.30 3.64
CA ALA A 409 -26.67 -22.24 4.26
C ALA A 409 -27.44 -23.43 4.88
N GLU A 410 -26.82 -24.60 4.85
CA GLU A 410 -27.26 -25.77 5.62
C GLU A 410 -26.82 -25.61 7.07
N VAL A 411 -27.76 -25.75 8.01
CA VAL A 411 -27.47 -25.74 9.44
C VAL A 411 -27.36 -27.18 9.92
N THR A 412 -26.17 -27.55 10.39
CA THR A 412 -25.90 -28.84 11.04
C THR A 412 -25.94 -28.70 12.56
N GLU A 413 -25.56 -29.73 13.31
CA GLU A 413 -25.51 -29.66 14.78
C GLU A 413 -24.55 -28.55 15.25
N ASP A 414 -23.33 -28.53 14.72
CA ASP A 414 -22.23 -27.68 15.17
C ASP A 414 -21.85 -26.56 14.18
N LYS A 415 -22.30 -26.61 12.92
CA LYS A 415 -21.81 -25.72 11.85
C LYS A 415 -22.90 -25.13 10.96
N LEU A 416 -22.57 -24.03 10.30
CA LEU A 416 -23.25 -23.55 9.09
C LEU A 416 -22.38 -23.87 7.87
N ILE A 417 -22.97 -24.53 6.88
CA ILE A 417 -22.30 -24.94 5.64
C ILE A 417 -22.91 -24.17 4.48
N ILE A 418 -22.09 -23.40 3.79
CA ILE A 418 -22.48 -22.61 2.62
C ILE A 418 -21.86 -23.27 1.40
N LYS A 419 -22.71 -23.75 0.49
CA LYS A 419 -22.30 -24.29 -0.81
C LYS A 419 -23.12 -23.59 -1.88
N ARG A 420 -22.47 -22.77 -2.70
CA ARG A 420 -23.12 -22.09 -3.83
C ARG A 420 -22.29 -22.27 -5.07
N SER A 421 -22.95 -22.58 -6.18
CA SER A 421 -22.29 -22.64 -7.48
C SER A 421 -23.22 -22.17 -8.58
N GLN A 422 -22.66 -21.54 -9.61
CA GLN A 422 -23.35 -21.18 -10.85
C GLN A 422 -22.49 -21.50 -12.06
#